data_AF-A0A1B2Z1Z8-F1
#
_entry.id   AF-A0A1B2Z1Z8-F1
#
_cell.length_a   1.000
_cell.length_b   1.000
_cell.length_c   1.000
_cell.angle_alpha   90.00
_cell.angle_beta   90.00
_cell.angle_gamma   90.00
#
_symmetry.space_group_name_H-M   'P 1'
#
loop_
_entity.id
_entity.type
_entity.pdbx_description
1 polymer ?
#
loop_
_entity_poly.entity_id
_entity_poly.type
_entity_poly.pdbx_seq_one_letter_code
_entity_poly.pdbx_strand_id
1 'polypeptide(L)'
;MKKATILLLVLATTFACKNEKYNKMYDSWKTEMIEINTGHTEALSILDRFKQKIDGHKKRLKDFTTLIETETTNGTKSDMKLEEDILKKANLNIKKHEHFSFFLNNLSALQGVFEDKPFELYSIPNESDIKKFNSLKEATSFWITEKDNINAGHNKALSIVSDLENHIHNHQKAIKEFTQKIGNEPKDKKAMTELENNYNSNKKKHNHFVSFLGNLKQVQQEFEGK
;
A
#
# COMPACT_ATOMS: atom_id res chain seq x y z
N MET A 1 14.47 -17.57 -64.58
CA MET A 1 14.71 -16.42 -63.67
C MET A 1 13.47 -15.91 -62.93
N LYS A 2 12.27 -15.84 -63.53
CA LYS A 2 11.06 -15.27 -62.87
C LYS A 2 10.63 -15.92 -61.53
N LYS A 3 10.78 -17.25 -61.36
CA LYS A 3 10.33 -17.95 -60.13
C LYS A 3 11.18 -17.63 -58.88
N ALA A 4 12.49 -17.46 -59.03
CA ALA A 4 13.38 -17.13 -57.91
C ALA A 4 13.18 -15.69 -57.42
N THR A 5 12.94 -14.75 -58.35
CA THR A 5 12.62 -13.35 -58.02
C THR A 5 11.28 -13.22 -57.29
N ILE A 6 10.25 -13.97 -57.70
CA ILE A 6 8.95 -14.00 -57.01
C ILE A 6 9.09 -14.58 -55.60
N LEU A 7 9.86 -15.65 -55.43
CA LEU A 7 10.10 -16.26 -54.11
C LEU A 7 10.84 -15.29 -53.17
N LEU A 8 11.87 -14.59 -53.67
CA LEU A 8 12.59 -13.56 -52.92
C LEU A 8 11.69 -12.37 -52.54
N LEU A 9 10.81 -11.94 -53.43
CA LEU A 9 9.86 -10.86 -53.16
C LEU A 9 8.84 -11.25 -52.08
N VAL A 10 8.31 -12.49 -52.13
CA VAL A 10 7.40 -13.04 -51.11
C VAL A 10 8.10 -13.18 -49.76
N LEU A 11 9.36 -13.63 -49.73
CA LEU A 11 10.16 -13.70 -48.52
C LEU A 11 10.46 -12.32 -47.93
N ALA A 12 10.84 -11.34 -48.76
CA ALA A 12 11.13 -9.97 -48.33
C ALA A 12 9.88 -9.28 -47.77
N THR A 13 8.72 -9.42 -48.43
CA THR A 13 7.45 -8.85 -47.99
C THR A 13 6.91 -9.50 -46.72
N THR A 14 7.01 -10.83 -46.60
CA THR A 14 6.64 -11.52 -45.35
C THR A 14 7.58 -11.19 -44.20
N PHE A 15 8.87 -10.98 -44.46
CA PHE A 15 9.83 -10.52 -43.45
C PHE A 15 9.53 -9.08 -43.01
N ALA A 16 9.29 -8.16 -43.96
CA ALA A 16 8.94 -6.77 -43.66
C ALA A 16 7.64 -6.64 -42.87
N CYS A 17 6.59 -7.38 -43.25
CA CYS A 17 5.30 -7.38 -42.55
C CYS A 17 5.40 -7.98 -41.14
N LYS A 18 6.23 -9.03 -40.96
CA LYS A 18 6.54 -9.57 -39.64
C LYS A 18 7.24 -8.54 -38.76
N ASN A 19 8.24 -7.84 -39.29
CA ASN A 19 8.94 -6.79 -38.56
C ASN A 19 7.99 -5.65 -38.14
N GLU A 20 7.08 -5.22 -39.01
CA GLU A 20 6.11 -4.17 -38.64
C GLU A 20 5.16 -4.61 -37.51
N LYS A 21 4.65 -5.85 -37.57
CA LYS A 21 3.80 -6.39 -36.50
C LYS A 21 4.55 -6.48 -35.17
N TYR A 22 5.78 -6.98 -35.19
CA TYR A 22 6.60 -7.09 -33.99
C TYR A 22 6.95 -5.72 -33.41
N ASN A 23 7.32 -4.75 -34.24
CA ASN A 23 7.61 -3.38 -33.80
C ASN A 23 6.41 -2.74 -33.09
N LYS A 24 5.20 -2.86 -33.64
CA LYS A 24 3.98 -2.38 -32.97
C LYS A 24 3.74 -3.06 -31.62
N MET A 25 3.99 -4.38 -31.55
CA MET A 25 3.87 -5.14 -30.31
C MET A 25 4.88 -4.65 -29.25
N TYR A 26 6.12 -4.37 -29.67
CA TYR A 26 7.16 -3.83 -28.80
C TYR A 26 6.83 -2.47 -28.22
N ASP A 27 6.38 -1.54 -29.07
CA ASP A 27 6.04 -0.20 -28.63
C ASP A 27 4.85 -0.23 -27.67
N SER A 28 3.87 -1.11 -27.92
CA SER A 28 2.77 -1.36 -26.99
C SER A 28 3.29 -1.86 -25.63
N TRP A 29 4.18 -2.85 -25.60
CA TRP A 29 4.73 -3.37 -24.35
C TRP A 29 5.56 -2.33 -23.60
N LYS A 30 6.40 -1.56 -24.31
CA LYS A 30 7.18 -0.46 -23.71
C LYS A 30 6.28 0.58 -23.05
N THR A 31 5.22 0.98 -23.74
CA THR A 31 4.23 1.95 -23.23
C THR A 31 3.59 1.43 -21.95
N GLU A 32 3.14 0.18 -21.95
CA GLU A 32 2.58 -0.46 -20.76
C GLU A 32 3.58 -0.52 -19.59
N MET A 33 4.86 -0.83 -19.83
CA MET A 33 5.88 -0.85 -18.77
C MET A 33 6.11 0.54 -18.16
N ILE A 34 6.00 1.61 -18.95
CA ILE A 34 6.12 3.00 -18.46
C ILE A 34 4.94 3.35 -17.54
N GLU A 35 3.72 2.99 -17.95
CA GLU A 35 2.51 3.19 -17.13
C GLU A 35 2.62 2.45 -15.80
N ILE A 36 3.12 1.20 -15.83
CA ILE A 36 3.36 0.39 -14.64
C ILE A 36 4.34 1.06 -13.67
N ASN A 37 5.50 1.51 -14.18
CA ASN A 37 6.51 2.15 -13.36
C ASN A 37 5.99 3.46 -12.72
N THR A 38 5.16 4.21 -13.46
CA THR A 38 4.46 5.37 -12.93
C THR A 38 3.54 4.96 -11.78
N GLY A 39 2.74 3.91 -11.98
CA GLY A 39 1.86 3.37 -10.94
C GLY A 39 2.60 2.87 -9.70
N HIS A 40 3.78 2.24 -9.86
CA HIS A 40 4.61 1.85 -8.71
C HIS A 40 5.09 3.04 -7.89
N THR A 41 5.54 4.10 -8.57
CA THR A 41 6.00 5.34 -7.93
C THR A 41 4.85 5.97 -7.13
N GLU A 42 3.65 5.99 -7.71
CA GLU A 42 2.44 6.47 -7.03
C GLU A 42 2.10 5.62 -5.81
N ALA A 43 2.10 4.29 -5.94
CA ALA A 43 1.81 3.37 -4.84
C ALA A 43 2.77 3.56 -3.66
N LEU A 44 4.08 3.63 -3.93
CA LEU A 44 5.10 3.87 -2.90
C LEU A 44 4.90 5.23 -2.23
N SER A 45 4.53 6.26 -2.99
CA SER A 45 4.23 7.58 -2.44
C SER A 45 3.03 7.57 -1.49
N ILE A 46 1.98 6.79 -1.80
CA ILE A 46 0.82 6.61 -0.91
C ILE A 46 1.24 5.90 0.39
N LEU A 47 2.00 4.81 0.26
CA LEU A 47 2.46 4.01 1.40
C LEU A 47 3.39 4.80 2.34
N ASP A 48 4.28 5.64 1.79
CA ASP A 48 5.12 6.52 2.60
C ASP A 48 4.27 7.53 3.41
N ARG A 49 3.23 8.11 2.79
CA ARG A 49 2.28 8.98 3.53
C ARG A 49 1.55 8.23 4.64
N PHE A 50 1.14 6.99 4.40
CA PHE A 50 0.53 6.16 5.43
C PHE A 50 1.47 5.92 6.59
N LYS A 51 2.73 5.54 6.31
CA LYS A 51 3.77 5.35 7.32
C LYS A 51 3.96 6.58 8.20
N GLN A 52 4.11 7.75 7.58
CA GLN A 52 4.25 9.03 8.30
C GLN A 52 3.05 9.31 9.21
N LYS A 53 1.83 9.05 8.73
CA LYS A 53 0.61 9.23 9.54
C LYS A 53 0.52 8.23 10.70
N ILE A 54 0.90 6.97 10.48
CA ILE A 54 0.94 5.94 11.52
C ILE A 54 1.95 6.34 12.60
N ASP A 55 3.16 6.76 12.23
CA ASP A 55 4.20 7.20 13.15
C ASP A 55 3.77 8.44 13.94
N GLY A 56 3.15 9.43 13.28
CA GLY A 56 2.61 10.61 13.93
C GLY A 56 1.51 10.28 14.94
N HIS A 57 0.61 9.35 14.59
CA HIS A 57 -0.44 8.87 15.49
C HIS A 57 0.14 8.13 16.70
N LYS A 58 1.07 7.20 16.47
CA LYS A 58 1.78 6.45 17.50
C LYS A 58 2.51 7.36 18.48
N LYS A 59 3.26 8.35 17.97
CA LYS A 59 3.96 9.35 18.79
C LYS A 59 2.98 10.14 19.65
N ARG A 60 1.89 10.63 19.07
CA ARG A 60 0.87 11.41 19.79
C ARG A 60 0.28 10.63 20.97
N LEU A 61 -0.05 9.35 20.77
CA LEU A 61 -0.60 8.52 21.84
C LEU A 61 0.44 8.18 22.92
N LYS A 62 1.70 7.96 22.53
CA LYS A 62 2.81 7.79 23.48
C LYS A 62 2.99 9.03 24.36
N ASP A 63 3.12 10.20 23.75
CA ASP A 63 3.29 11.47 24.46
C ASP A 63 2.12 11.72 25.43
N PHE A 64 0.89 11.38 25.00
CA PHE A 64 -0.29 11.50 25.85
C PHE A 64 -0.33 10.50 27.01
N THR A 65 0.10 9.26 26.78
CA THR A 65 0.19 8.24 27.83
C THR A 65 1.18 8.67 28.91
N THR A 66 2.35 9.19 28.53
CA THR A 66 3.33 9.74 29.48
C THR A 66 2.77 10.92 30.28
N LEU A 67 1.99 11.82 29.65
CA LEU A 67 1.33 12.91 30.35
C LEU A 67 0.37 12.38 31.44
N ILE A 68 -0.51 11.44 31.09
CA ILE A 68 -1.46 10.84 32.03
C ILE A 68 -0.73 10.15 33.18
N GLU A 69 0.29 9.34 32.90
CA GLU A 69 1.07 8.62 33.92
C GLU A 69 1.77 9.61 34.88
N THR A 70 2.30 10.73 34.36
CA THR A 70 2.96 11.76 35.18
C THR A 70 1.97 12.47 36.11
N GLU A 71 0.83 12.92 35.57
CA GLU A 71 -0.17 13.67 36.33
C GLU A 71 -0.89 12.81 37.38
N THR A 72 -1.04 11.51 37.12
CA THR A 72 -1.68 10.58 38.06
C THR A 72 -0.75 10.10 39.17
N THR A 73 0.56 10.05 38.91
CA THR A 73 1.57 9.61 39.90
C THR A 73 1.95 10.73 40.88
N ASN A 74 1.96 11.99 40.42
CA ASN A 74 2.44 13.11 41.24
C ASN A 74 1.48 13.57 42.34
N GLY A 75 0.31 12.92 42.50
CA GLY A 75 -0.67 13.27 43.52
C GLY A 75 -1.06 14.75 43.46
N THR A 76 -0.96 15.35 42.28
CA THR A 76 -1.13 16.79 42.08
C THR A 76 -2.50 17.14 42.63
N LYS A 77 -2.58 18.15 43.51
CA LYS A 77 -3.83 18.86 43.80
C LYS A 77 -4.31 19.39 42.46
N SER A 78 -5.10 18.60 41.75
CA SER A 78 -5.46 18.91 40.39
C SER A 78 -6.32 20.17 40.43
N ASP A 79 -5.85 21.22 39.79
CA ASP A 79 -6.73 22.31 39.42
C ASP A 79 -7.84 21.69 38.56
N MET A 80 -9.11 21.91 38.90
CA MET A 80 -10.25 21.39 38.14
C MET A 80 -10.10 21.68 36.63
N LYS A 81 -9.46 22.80 36.29
CA LYS A 81 -9.16 23.19 34.91
C LYS A 81 -8.15 22.26 34.22
N LEU A 82 -7.13 21.80 34.93
CA LEU A 82 -6.13 20.86 34.40
C LEU A 82 -6.75 19.49 34.12
N GLU A 83 -7.61 19.00 35.02
CA GLU A 83 -8.34 17.74 34.78
C GLU A 83 -9.26 17.83 33.57
N GLU A 84 -9.98 18.95 33.43
CA GLU A 84 -10.85 19.19 32.27
C GLU A 84 -10.06 19.18 30.96
N ASP A 85 -8.89 19.82 30.92
CA ASP A 85 -8.02 19.85 29.75
C ASP A 85 -7.47 18.47 29.38
N ILE A 86 -7.04 17.67 30.36
CA ILE A 86 -6.56 16.29 30.11
C ILE A 86 -7.72 15.42 29.64
N LEU A 87 -8.90 15.53 30.26
CA LEU A 87 -10.08 14.77 29.88
C LEU A 87 -10.54 15.11 28.44
N LYS A 88 -10.49 16.39 28.07
CA LYS A 88 -10.78 16.83 26.69
C LYS A 88 -9.78 16.25 25.69
N LYS A 89 -8.48 16.23 26.03
CA LYS A 89 -7.43 15.60 25.20
C LYS A 89 -7.61 14.08 25.10
N ALA A 90 -7.97 13.39 26.19
CA ALA A 90 -8.26 11.96 26.18
C ALA A 90 -9.38 11.62 25.19
N ASN A 91 -10.48 12.37 25.28
CA ASN A 91 -11.64 12.22 24.40
C ASN A 91 -11.33 12.55 22.93
N LEU A 92 -10.43 13.49 22.67
CA LEU A 92 -9.97 13.75 21.31
C LEU A 92 -9.09 12.61 20.78
N ASN A 93 -8.21 12.07 21.62
CA ASN A 93 -7.30 11.00 21.23
C ASN A 93 -8.02 9.68 20.94
N ILE A 94 -9.06 9.32 21.71
CA ILE A 94 -9.83 8.10 21.45
C ILE A 94 -10.59 8.18 20.12
N LYS A 95 -11.24 9.31 19.82
CA LYS A 95 -11.90 9.55 18.52
C LYS A 95 -10.94 9.46 17.33
N LYS A 96 -9.72 10.02 17.49
CA LYS A 96 -8.68 9.90 16.46
C LYS A 96 -8.20 8.46 16.33
N HIS A 97 -8.18 7.71 17.42
CA HIS A 97 -7.80 6.31 17.41
C HIS A 97 -8.84 5.42 16.73
N GLU A 98 -10.13 5.65 16.96
CA GLU A 98 -11.23 4.96 16.25
C GLU A 98 -11.08 5.10 14.73
N HIS A 99 -10.83 6.33 14.27
CA HIS A 99 -10.56 6.58 12.86
C HIS A 99 -9.31 5.84 12.35
N PHE A 100 -8.28 5.74 13.18
CA PHE A 100 -7.08 4.95 12.87
C PHE A 100 -7.37 3.44 12.83
N SER A 101 -8.21 2.91 13.72
CA SER A 101 -8.60 1.49 13.74
C SER A 101 -9.35 1.11 12.47
N PHE A 102 -10.27 1.97 12.00
CA PHE A 102 -10.94 1.79 10.71
C PHE A 102 -9.93 1.74 9.55
N PHE A 103 -8.97 2.69 9.54
CA PHE A 103 -7.90 2.69 8.56
C PHE A 103 -7.03 1.42 8.60
N LEU A 104 -6.69 0.92 9.79
CA LEU A 104 -5.92 -0.31 9.95
C LEU A 104 -6.68 -1.53 9.39
N ASN A 105 -7.99 -1.60 9.59
CA ASN A 105 -8.81 -2.67 9.01
C ASN A 105 -8.81 -2.63 7.49
N ASN A 106 -8.93 -1.43 6.91
CA ASN A 106 -8.84 -1.25 5.46
C ASN A 106 -7.46 -1.62 4.91
N LEU A 107 -6.37 -1.27 5.61
CA LEU A 107 -5.02 -1.70 5.25
C LEU A 107 -4.86 -3.23 5.32
N SER A 108 -5.40 -3.86 6.37
CA SER A 108 -5.31 -5.31 6.52
C SER A 108 -6.12 -6.04 5.44
N ALA A 109 -7.31 -5.55 5.11
CA ALA A 109 -8.10 -6.06 3.99
C ALA A 109 -7.36 -5.93 2.66
N LEU A 110 -6.71 -4.79 2.42
CA LEU A 110 -5.89 -4.54 1.24
C LEU A 110 -4.70 -5.50 1.15
N GLN A 111 -4.03 -5.79 2.27
CA GLN A 111 -3.00 -6.84 2.33
C GLN A 111 -3.58 -8.22 2.01
N GLY A 112 -4.72 -8.58 2.61
CA GLY A 112 -5.37 -9.88 2.40
C GLY A 112 -5.71 -10.12 0.93
N VAL A 113 -6.27 -9.10 0.25
CA VAL A 113 -6.55 -9.13 -1.20
C VAL A 113 -5.26 -9.25 -2.02
N PHE A 114 -4.21 -8.53 -1.63
CA PHE A 114 -2.96 -8.54 -2.38
C PHE A 114 -2.23 -9.88 -2.28
N GLU A 115 -2.21 -10.48 -1.08
CA GLU A 115 -1.48 -11.70 -0.76
C GLU A 115 -2.30 -12.99 -0.93
N ASP A 116 -3.60 -12.89 -1.26
CA ASP A 116 -4.54 -14.01 -1.28
C ASP A 116 -4.58 -14.77 0.05
N LYS A 117 -4.73 -14.02 1.15
CA LYS A 117 -4.75 -14.53 2.53
C LYS A 117 -5.93 -13.97 3.32
N PRO A 118 -6.42 -14.69 4.35
CA PRO A 118 -7.34 -14.13 5.33
C PRO A 118 -6.71 -12.88 5.97
N PHE A 119 -7.50 -11.84 6.17
CA PHE A 119 -7.09 -10.66 6.91
C PHE A 119 -7.71 -10.65 8.31
N GLU A 120 -7.05 -9.96 9.24
CA GLU A 120 -7.51 -9.85 10.61
C GLU A 120 -8.24 -8.52 10.80
N LEU A 121 -9.39 -8.55 11.46
CA LEU A 121 -10.05 -7.33 11.90
C LEU A 121 -9.44 -6.90 13.23
N TYR A 122 -8.83 -5.73 13.23
CA TYR A 122 -8.47 -5.01 14.44
C TYR A 122 -9.73 -4.34 14.99
N SER A 123 -10.21 -4.90 16.09
CA SER A 123 -11.19 -4.25 16.97
C SER A 123 -10.51 -4.02 18.31
N ILE A 124 -10.56 -2.79 18.81
CA ILE A 124 -10.23 -2.56 20.21
C ILE A 124 -11.45 -3.04 20.99
N PRO A 125 -11.31 -3.95 21.98
CA PRO A 125 -12.43 -4.57 22.68
C PRO A 125 -13.42 -3.60 23.36
N ASN A 126 -13.09 -2.30 23.43
CA ASN A 126 -13.84 -1.27 24.15
C ASN A 126 -14.30 -0.07 23.27
N GLU A 127 -14.09 -0.09 21.95
CA GLU A 127 -14.45 1.04 21.06
C GLU A 127 -15.96 1.26 20.91
N SER A 128 -16.81 0.23 21.04
CA SER A 128 -18.27 0.40 20.89
C SER A 128 -18.93 1.17 22.04
N ASP A 129 -18.27 1.20 23.21
CA ASP A 129 -18.88 1.68 24.45
C ASP A 129 -18.31 3.03 24.93
N ILE A 130 -17.11 3.42 24.48
CA ILE A 130 -16.47 4.67 24.90
C ILE A 130 -16.94 5.82 24.01
N LYS A 131 -18.18 6.28 24.21
CA LYS A 131 -18.65 7.52 23.55
C LYS A 131 -17.90 8.76 24.05
N LYS A 132 -17.49 8.75 25.32
CA LYS A 132 -16.74 9.83 26.00
C LYS A 132 -16.30 9.36 27.39
N PHE A 133 -15.05 9.60 27.77
CA PHE A 133 -14.62 9.53 29.17
C PHE A 133 -15.30 10.65 29.97
N ASN A 134 -15.89 10.30 31.12
CA ASN A 134 -16.58 11.23 32.02
C ASN A 134 -15.70 11.71 33.18
N SER A 135 -14.55 11.07 33.41
CA SER A 135 -13.59 11.46 34.44
C SER A 135 -12.15 11.18 34.02
N LEU A 136 -11.21 11.90 34.63
CA LEU A 136 -9.78 11.65 34.45
C LEU A 136 -9.39 10.24 34.90
N LYS A 137 -10.02 9.72 35.96
CA LYS A 137 -9.80 8.35 36.46
C LYS A 137 -10.18 7.30 35.42
N GLU A 138 -11.32 7.46 34.75
CA GLU A 138 -11.80 6.57 33.69
C GLU A 138 -10.84 6.60 32.49
N ALA A 139 -10.51 7.80 32.00
CA ALA A 139 -9.54 7.97 30.92
C ALA A 139 -8.19 7.30 31.25
N THR A 140 -7.66 7.57 32.44
CA THR A 140 -6.39 7.00 32.91
C THR A 140 -6.42 5.48 32.92
N SER A 141 -7.48 4.90 33.50
CA SER A 141 -7.62 3.44 33.61
C SER A 141 -7.66 2.80 32.23
N PHE A 142 -8.39 3.41 31.28
CA PHE A 142 -8.42 2.96 29.90
C PHE A 142 -7.04 3.03 29.24
N TRP A 143 -6.38 4.20 29.24
CA TRP A 143 -5.12 4.38 28.51
C TRP A 143 -4.00 3.49 29.06
N ILE A 144 -3.93 3.30 30.38
CA ILE A 144 -2.94 2.41 31.00
C ILE A 144 -3.21 0.94 30.62
N THR A 145 -4.48 0.53 30.55
CA THR A 145 -4.86 -0.84 30.20
C THR A 145 -4.63 -1.13 28.71
N GLU A 146 -4.99 -0.19 27.83
CA GLU A 146 -4.99 -0.42 26.39
C GLU A 146 -3.67 -0.05 25.71
N LYS A 147 -2.73 0.65 26.37
CA LYS A 147 -1.51 1.17 25.72
C LYS A 147 -0.74 0.12 24.90
N ASP A 148 -0.66 -1.11 25.38
CA ASP A 148 0.07 -2.17 24.71
C ASP A 148 -0.69 -2.69 23.48
N ASN A 149 -2.02 -2.85 23.57
CA ASN A 149 -2.88 -3.21 22.44
C ASN A 149 -2.83 -2.15 21.34
N ILE A 150 -2.93 -0.87 21.74
CA ILE A 150 -2.82 0.29 20.86
C ILE A 150 -1.46 0.25 20.15
N ASN A 151 -0.36 0.14 20.90
CA ASN A 151 0.99 0.09 20.35
C ASN A 151 1.19 -1.11 19.40
N ALA A 152 0.63 -2.27 19.73
CA ALA A 152 0.65 -3.46 18.87
C ALA A 152 -0.07 -3.18 17.53
N GLY A 153 -1.24 -2.55 17.55
CA GLY A 153 -1.97 -2.14 16.35
C GLY A 153 -1.16 -1.22 15.43
N HIS A 154 -0.42 -0.25 15.98
CA HIS A 154 0.47 0.60 15.19
C HIS A 154 1.63 -0.19 14.57
N ASN A 155 2.25 -1.08 15.34
CA ASN A 155 3.35 -1.90 14.83
C ASN A 155 2.87 -2.83 13.71
N LYS A 156 1.67 -3.39 13.84
CA LYS A 156 1.03 -4.17 12.79
C LYS A 156 0.78 -3.32 11.54
N ALA A 157 0.23 -2.11 11.68
CA ALA A 157 0.02 -1.18 10.57
C ALA A 157 1.33 -0.89 9.81
N LEU A 158 2.40 -0.59 10.53
CA LEU A 158 3.73 -0.36 9.95
C LEU A 158 4.26 -1.61 9.23
N SER A 159 4.09 -2.79 9.82
CA SER A 159 4.47 -4.07 9.19
C SER A 159 3.73 -4.29 7.87
N ILE A 160 2.40 -4.06 7.86
CA ILE A 160 1.58 -4.18 6.66
C ILE A 160 2.10 -3.25 5.56
N VAL A 161 2.37 -1.99 5.89
CA VAL A 161 2.91 -1.02 4.93
C VAL A 161 4.24 -1.51 4.36
N SER A 162 5.16 -1.98 5.20
CA SER A 162 6.45 -2.51 4.74
C SER A 162 6.32 -3.76 3.88
N ASP A 163 5.39 -4.65 4.18
CA ASP A 163 5.12 -5.83 3.34
C ASP A 163 4.62 -5.42 1.95
N LEU A 164 3.70 -4.45 1.88
CA LEU A 164 3.21 -3.89 0.62
C LEU A 164 4.29 -3.17 -0.19
N GLU A 165 5.16 -2.40 0.46
CA GLU A 165 6.34 -1.78 -0.18
C GLU A 165 7.26 -2.83 -0.80
N ASN A 166 7.55 -3.90 -0.05
CA ASN A 166 8.37 -5.02 -0.54
C ASN A 166 7.76 -5.70 -1.76
N HIS A 167 6.44 -5.91 -1.76
CA HIS A 167 5.73 -6.45 -2.92
C HIS A 167 5.84 -5.56 -4.16
N ILE A 168 5.72 -4.24 -3.99
CA ILE A 168 5.89 -3.27 -5.07
C ILE A 168 7.32 -3.32 -5.61
N HIS A 169 8.33 -3.36 -4.75
CA HIS A 169 9.74 -3.48 -5.17
C HIS A 169 10.04 -4.78 -5.92
N ASN A 170 9.47 -5.90 -5.46
CA ASN A 170 9.58 -7.18 -6.16
C ASN A 170 8.94 -7.12 -7.55
N HIS A 171 7.80 -6.45 -7.68
CA HIS A 171 7.15 -6.25 -8.96
C HIS A 171 7.95 -5.31 -9.88
N GLN A 172 8.49 -4.19 -9.36
CA GLN A 172 9.40 -3.30 -10.09
C GLN A 172 10.60 -4.05 -10.66
N LYS A 173 11.21 -4.95 -9.87
CA LYS A 173 12.34 -5.77 -10.31
C LYS A 173 11.94 -6.65 -11.51
N ALA A 174 10.81 -7.34 -11.44
CA ALA A 174 10.31 -8.18 -12.54
C ALA A 174 10.06 -7.37 -13.83
N ILE A 175 9.49 -6.17 -13.70
CA ILE A 175 9.23 -5.25 -14.82
C ILE A 175 10.54 -4.75 -15.44
N LYS A 176 11.54 -4.42 -14.62
CA LYS A 176 12.87 -4.02 -15.10
C LYS A 176 13.56 -5.13 -15.87
N GLU A 177 13.52 -6.37 -15.36
CA GLU A 177 14.07 -7.54 -16.04
C GLU A 177 13.40 -7.78 -17.40
N PHE A 178 12.07 -7.64 -17.48
CA PHE A 178 11.34 -7.77 -18.75
C PHE A 178 11.65 -6.62 -19.72
N THR A 179 11.73 -5.39 -19.23
CA THR A 179 12.07 -4.20 -20.05
C THR A 179 13.46 -4.35 -20.68
N GLN A 180 14.43 -4.91 -19.94
CA GLN A 180 15.75 -5.21 -20.48
C GLN A 180 15.71 -6.27 -21.59
N LYS A 181 14.86 -7.30 -21.45
CA LYS A 181 14.69 -8.33 -22.49
C LYS A 181 14.06 -7.77 -23.76
N ILE A 182 13.11 -6.83 -23.65
CA ILE A 182 12.54 -6.13 -24.82
C ILE A 182 13.58 -5.27 -25.54
N GLY A 183 14.51 -4.64 -24.82
CA GLY A 183 15.57 -3.83 -25.43
C GLY A 183 16.50 -4.60 -26.37
N ASN A 184 16.55 -5.93 -26.23
CA ASN A 184 17.29 -6.83 -27.11
C ASN A 184 16.31 -7.47 -28.10
N GLU A 185 16.13 -6.87 -29.29
CA GLU A 185 15.25 -7.42 -30.32
C GLU A 185 15.52 -8.92 -30.56
N PRO A 186 14.49 -9.79 -30.49
CA PRO A 186 14.68 -11.22 -30.68
C PRO A 186 15.07 -11.51 -32.12
N LYS A 187 16.10 -12.34 -32.25
CA LYS A 187 16.74 -12.65 -33.54
C LYS A 187 16.03 -13.76 -34.31
N ASP A 188 15.09 -14.46 -33.67
CA ASP A 188 14.35 -15.57 -34.26
C ASP A 188 12.95 -15.77 -33.64
N LYS A 189 12.19 -16.69 -34.24
CA LYS A 189 10.82 -17.03 -33.82
C LYS A 189 10.76 -17.60 -32.39
N LYS A 190 11.75 -18.39 -31.97
CA LYS A 190 11.77 -19.02 -30.65
C LYS A 190 11.95 -17.96 -29.56
N ALA A 191 12.88 -17.03 -29.76
CA ALA A 191 13.10 -15.89 -28.89
C ALA A 191 11.87 -14.98 -28.81
N MET A 192 11.16 -14.79 -29.93
CA MET A 192 9.89 -14.04 -29.94
C MET A 192 8.81 -14.73 -29.08
N THR A 193 8.62 -16.04 -29.24
CA THR A 193 7.65 -16.81 -28.45
C THR A 193 7.99 -16.81 -26.96
N GLU A 194 9.27 -16.91 -26.60
CA GLU A 194 9.71 -16.82 -25.21
C GLU A 194 9.40 -15.45 -24.59
N LEU A 195 9.60 -14.38 -25.36
CA LEU A 195 9.32 -13.03 -24.92
C LEU A 195 7.81 -12.77 -24.75
N GLU A 196 6.99 -13.28 -25.67
CA GLU A 196 5.52 -13.22 -25.58
C GLU A 196 5.00 -14.00 -24.36
N ASN A 197 5.55 -15.18 -24.09
CA ASN A 197 5.22 -15.95 -22.88
C ASN A 197 5.60 -15.18 -21.61
N ASN A 198 6.77 -14.53 -21.61
CA ASN A 198 7.22 -13.69 -20.49
C ASN A 198 6.29 -12.48 -20.28
N TYR A 199 5.89 -11.82 -21.37
CA TYR A 199 4.91 -10.74 -21.35
C TYR A 199 3.59 -11.21 -20.74
N ASN A 200 3.02 -12.32 -21.22
CA ASN A 200 1.74 -12.84 -20.72
C ASN A 200 1.79 -13.18 -19.23
N SER A 201 2.90 -13.74 -18.75
CA SER A 201 3.09 -13.99 -17.31
C SER A 201 3.15 -12.70 -16.50
N ASN A 202 3.81 -11.66 -17.00
CA ASN A 202 3.88 -10.35 -16.33
C ASN A 202 2.55 -9.60 -16.42
N LYS A 203 1.78 -9.75 -17.51
CA LYS A 203 0.47 -9.12 -17.68
C LYS A 203 -0.50 -9.49 -16.57
N LYS A 204 -0.50 -10.76 -16.14
CA LYS A 204 -1.31 -11.20 -14.98
C LYS A 204 -0.92 -10.45 -13.70
N LYS A 205 0.38 -10.36 -13.41
CA LYS A 205 0.91 -9.64 -12.24
C LYS A 205 0.61 -8.14 -12.31
N HIS A 206 0.70 -7.58 -13.51
CA HIS A 206 0.35 -6.19 -13.77
C HIS A 206 -1.12 -5.90 -13.49
N ASN A 207 -2.04 -6.70 -14.05
CA ASN A 207 -3.48 -6.51 -13.81
C ASN A 207 -3.81 -6.58 -12.31
N HIS A 208 -3.16 -7.50 -11.57
CA HIS A 208 -3.27 -7.57 -10.11
C HIS A 208 -2.79 -6.28 -9.44
N PHE A 209 -1.63 -5.76 -9.85
CA PHE A 209 -1.10 -4.50 -9.34
C PHE A 209 -1.99 -3.29 -9.67
N VAL A 210 -2.61 -3.23 -10.84
CA VAL A 210 -3.54 -2.14 -11.19
C VAL A 210 -4.77 -2.17 -10.28
N SER A 211 -5.35 -3.35 -10.06
CA SER A 211 -6.45 -3.51 -9.12
C SER A 211 -6.05 -3.11 -7.70
N PHE A 212 -4.87 -3.53 -7.26
CA PHE A 212 -4.28 -3.12 -5.98
C PHE A 212 -4.13 -1.61 -5.86
N LEU A 213 -3.57 -0.94 -6.88
CA LEU A 213 -3.37 0.52 -6.88
C LEU A 213 -4.72 1.25 -6.82
N GLY A 214 -5.75 0.73 -7.51
CA GLY A 214 -7.11 1.25 -7.39
C GLY A 214 -7.64 1.19 -5.95
N ASN A 215 -7.52 0.03 -5.30
CA ASN A 215 -7.94 -0.16 -3.91
C ASN A 215 -7.11 0.69 -2.95
N LEU A 216 -5.80 0.82 -3.19
CA LEU A 216 -4.90 1.64 -2.37
C LEU A 216 -5.31 3.11 -2.40
N LYS A 217 -5.68 3.63 -3.59
CA LYS A 217 -6.22 4.99 -3.74
C LYS A 217 -7.55 5.16 -3.03
N GLN A 218 -8.41 4.15 -3.03
CA GLN A 218 -9.67 4.20 -2.28
C GLN A 218 -9.39 4.27 -0.77
N VAL A 219 -8.53 3.41 -0.23
CA VAL A 219 -8.13 3.47 1.19
C VAL A 219 -7.50 4.83 1.52
N GLN A 220 -6.67 5.37 0.61
CA GLN A 220 -6.12 6.71 0.77
C GLN A 220 -7.22 7.77 0.86
N GLN A 221 -8.19 7.74 -0.06
CA GLN A 221 -9.31 8.68 -0.06
C GLN A 221 -10.19 8.54 1.18
N GLU A 222 -10.41 7.33 1.69
CA GLU A 222 -11.18 7.13 2.93
C GLU A 222 -10.41 7.65 4.17
N PHE A 223 -9.08 7.55 4.16
CA PHE A 223 -8.25 7.99 5.28
C PHE A 223 -7.82 9.48 5.21
N GLU A 224 -7.75 10.05 4.01
CA GLU A 224 -7.45 11.46 3.74
C GLU A 224 -8.71 12.29 3.50
N GLY A 225 -9.86 11.64 3.31
CA GLY A 225 -11.14 12.24 2.98
C GLY A 225 -11.74 13.05 4.13
N LYS A 226 -11.49 14.37 4.03
CA LYS A 226 -12.26 15.54 4.49
C LYS A 226 -13.02 15.45 5.81
#